data_AF-A0A933A7S9-F1
#
_entry.id   AF-A0A933A7S9-F1
#
_cell.length_a   1.000
_cell.length_b   1.000
_cell.length_c   1.000
_cell.angle_alpha   90.00
_cell.angle_beta   90.00
_cell.angle_gamma   90.00
#
_symmetry.space_group_name_H-M   'P 1'
#
loop_
_entity.id
_entity.type
_entity.pdbx_description
1 polymer ?
#
loop_
_entity_poly.entity_id
_entity_poly.type
_entity_poly.pdbx_seq_one_letter_code
_entity_poly.pdbx_strand_id
1 'polypeptide(L)'
;VEGFKLIRRKMQSILEMQGLSEIKAKGEPFDPRFHEAVRQDEGEDGLVIEEVQKGYMFKDRLLRASKVVVGTGRNDESAGTR
;
A
#
# COMPACT_ATOMS: atom_id res chain seq x y z
N VAL A 1 -15.35 16.70 -15.39
CA VAL A 1 -14.54 15.49 -15.10
C VAL A 1 -15.35 14.36 -14.42
N GLU A 2 -16.64 14.55 -14.09
CA GLU A 2 -17.44 13.52 -13.39
C GLU A 2 -17.68 12.25 -14.21
N GLY A 3 -17.89 12.37 -15.53
CA GLY A 3 -18.04 11.21 -16.43
C GLY A 3 -16.85 10.24 -16.36
N PHE A 4 -15.62 10.76 -16.29
CA PHE A 4 -14.42 9.94 -16.12
C PHE A 4 -14.41 9.21 -14.77
N LYS A 5 -14.88 9.84 -13.69
CA LYS A 5 -15.00 9.18 -12.38
C LYS A 5 -16.01 8.03 -12.43
N LEU A 6 -17.11 8.20 -13.16
CA LEU A 6 -18.12 7.14 -13.36
C LEU A 6 -17.55 5.96 -14.14
N ILE A 7 -16.84 6.22 -15.25
CA ILE A 7 -16.20 5.18 -16.06
C ILE A 7 -15.17 4.42 -15.22
N ARG A 8 -14.31 5.14 -14.48
CA ARG A 8 -13.31 4.53 -13.58
C ARG A 8 -13.96 3.61 -12.55
N ARG A 9 -15.04 4.05 -11.89
CA ARG A 9 -15.76 3.24 -10.91
C ARG A 9 -16.35 1.99 -11.55
N LYS A 10 -17.00 2.12 -12.70
CA LYS A 10 -17.58 0.98 -13.42
C LYS A 10 -16.52 -0.04 -13.83
N MET A 11 -15.39 0.43 -14.36
CA MET A 11 -14.25 -0.43 -14.71
C MET A 11 -13.69 -1.15 -13.49
N GLN A 12 -13.48 -0.43 -12.39
CA GLN A 12 -13.00 -1.00 -11.13
C GLN A 12 -13.93 -2.12 -10.63
N SER A 13 -15.24 -1.87 -10.58
CA SER A 13 -16.22 -2.87 -10.14
C SER A 13 -16.26 -4.10 -11.05
N ILE A 14 -16.09 -3.93 -12.37
CA ILE A 14 -16.00 -5.07 -13.30
C ILE A 14 -14.76 -5.91 -12.98
N LEU A 15 -13.60 -5.29 -12.78
CA LEU A 15 -12.37 -6.01 -12.46
C LEU A 15 -12.46 -6.76 -11.13
N GLU A 16 -13.05 -6.12 -10.11
CA GLU A 16 -13.32 -6.75 -8.81
C GLU A 16 -14.21 -7.99 -8.95
N MET A 17 -15.31 -7.88 -9.71
CA MET A 17 -16.18 -9.04 -9.99
C MET A 17 -15.47 -10.17 -10.74
N GLN A 18 -14.45 -9.86 -11.55
CA GLN A 18 -13.64 -10.88 -12.25
C GLN A 18 -12.54 -11.50 -11.37
N GLY A 19 -12.38 -11.03 -10.14
CA GLY A 19 -11.44 -11.58 -9.15
C GLY A 19 -10.17 -10.75 -8.95
N LEU A 20 -10.13 -9.49 -9.41
CA LEU A 20 -9.06 -8.57 -9.04
C LEU A 20 -9.34 -8.00 -7.64
N SER A 21 -8.38 -8.09 -6.72
CA SER A 21 -8.49 -7.45 -5.41
C SER A 21 -7.26 -6.59 -5.13
N GLU A 22 -7.46 -5.46 -4.46
CA GLU A 22 -6.38 -4.57 -4.06
C GLU A 22 -5.69 -5.11 -2.80
N ILE A 23 -4.36 -4.99 -2.74
CA ILE A 23 -3.59 -5.31 -1.54
C ILE A 23 -3.70 -4.14 -0.56
N LYS A 24 -4.17 -4.40 0.66
CA LYS A 24 -4.16 -3.40 1.72
C LYS A 24 -2.73 -3.27 2.26
N ALA A 25 -2.04 -2.18 1.93
CA ALA A 25 -0.65 -1.98 2.32
C ALA A 25 -0.50 -0.99 3.49
N LYS A 26 -1.01 0.24 3.35
CA LYS A 26 -0.78 1.30 4.34
C LYS A 26 -1.31 0.94 5.73
N GLY A 27 -0.45 1.03 6.74
CA GLY A 27 -0.72 0.70 8.14
C GLY A 27 -0.57 -0.79 8.47
N GLU A 28 -0.29 -1.64 7.48
CA GLU A 28 -0.03 -3.06 7.71
C GLU A 28 1.48 -3.32 7.85
N PRO A 29 1.90 -4.42 8.52
CA PRO A 29 3.29 -4.85 8.53
C PRO A 29 3.82 -5.10 7.12
N PHE A 30 5.08 -4.74 6.91
CA PHE A 30 5.76 -5.01 5.65
C PHE A 30 5.90 -6.53 5.44
N ASP A 31 5.33 -7.03 4.34
CA ASP A 31 5.47 -8.41 3.89
C ASP A 31 6.07 -8.43 2.48
N PRO A 32 7.31 -8.92 2.30
CA PRO A 32 7.96 -9.02 0.99
C PRO A 32 7.20 -9.83 -0.06
N ARG A 33 6.24 -10.68 0.36
CA ARG A 33 5.39 -11.45 -0.56
C ARG A 33 4.36 -10.57 -1.27
N PHE A 34 3.97 -9.46 -0.66
CA PHE A 34 2.90 -8.58 -1.16
C PHE A 34 3.38 -7.14 -1.38
N HIS A 35 4.53 -6.77 -0.83
CA HIS A 35 5.06 -5.41 -0.81
C HIS A 35 6.47 -5.35 -1.40
N GLU A 36 6.73 -4.29 -2.17
CA GLU A 36 8.03 -3.89 -2.69
C GLU A 36 8.43 -2.58 -2.00
N ALA A 37 9.39 -2.63 -1.07
CA ALA A 37 9.87 -1.42 -0.39
C ALA A 37 10.71 -0.57 -1.34
N VAL A 38 10.23 0.63 -1.67
CA VAL A 38 10.95 1.55 -2.56
C VAL A 38 11.85 2.54 -1.82
N ARG A 39 11.54 2.82 -0.55
CA ARG A 39 12.37 3.58 0.38
C ARG A 39 11.95 3.28 1.82
N GLN A 40 12.74 3.76 2.77
CA GLN A 40 12.39 3.77 4.19
C GLN A 40 12.30 5.22 4.69
N ASP A 41 11.49 5.48 5.71
CA ASP A 41 11.31 6.81 6.29
C ASP A 41 11.05 6.75 7.80
N GLU A 42 10.88 7.91 8.44
CA GLU A 42 10.49 8.02 9.84
C GLU A 42 9.08 7.45 10.09
N GLY A 43 8.93 6.76 11.22
CA GLY A 43 7.69 6.08 11.61
C GLY A 43 7.93 4.73 12.27
N GLU A 44 6.84 4.05 12.59
CA GLU A 44 6.86 2.76 13.29
C GLU A 44 7.63 1.70 12.50
N ASP A 45 8.60 1.04 13.16
CA ASP A 45 9.52 0.11 12.53
C ASP A 45 8.78 -1.05 11.86
N GLY A 46 9.12 -1.34 10.61
CA GLY A 46 8.56 -2.47 9.88
C GLY A 46 7.09 -2.32 9.46
N LEU A 47 6.41 -1.21 9.77
CA LEU A 47 5.09 -0.90 9.22
C LEU A 47 5.19 -0.18 7.88
N VAL A 48 4.22 -0.41 7.01
CA VAL A 48 4.04 0.40 5.81
C VAL A 48 3.42 1.74 6.19
N ILE A 49 4.19 2.82 6.08
CA ILE A 49 3.73 4.17 6.42
C ILE A 49 3.08 4.89 5.22
N GLU A 50 3.45 4.50 4.00
CA GLU A 50 2.90 5.05 2.75
C GLU A 50 2.82 3.98 1.65
N GLU A 51 1.72 3.99 0.89
CA GLU A 51 1.60 3.23 -0.35
C GLU A 51 1.74 4.17 -1.55
N VAL A 52 2.86 4.06 -2.27
CA VAL A 52 3.19 4.88 -3.44
C VAL A 52 2.43 4.36 -4.67
N GLN A 53 2.25 3.04 -4.75
CA GLN A 53 1.51 2.39 -5.83
C GLN A 53 0.74 1.19 -5.30
N LYS A 54 -0.58 1.18 -5.54
CA LYS A 54 -1.49 0.08 -5.21
C LYS A 54 -0.98 -1.26 -5.75
N GLY A 55 -0.96 -2.28 -4.91
CA GLY A 55 -0.76 -3.67 -5.29
C GLY A 55 -2.09 -4.34 -5.60
N TYR A 56 -2.04 -5.44 -6.35
CA TYR A 56 -3.23 -6.22 -6.68
C TYR A 56 -2.95 -7.71 -6.68
N MET A 57 -3.94 -8.47 -6.22
CA MET A 57 -4.08 -9.91 -6.40
C MET A 57 -5.08 -10.16 -7.52
N PHE A 58 -4.87 -11.21 -8.30
CA PHE A 58 -5.88 -11.74 -9.19
C PHE A 58 -6.20 -13.17 -8.75
N LYS A 59 -7.39 -13.33 -8.17
CA LYS A 59 -7.77 -14.54 -7.42
C LYS A 59 -6.70 -14.81 -6.35
N ASP A 60 -6.12 -16.00 -6.34
CA ASP A 60 -5.12 -16.40 -5.34
C ASP A 60 -3.67 -16.08 -5.74
N ARG A 61 -3.46 -15.37 -6.85
CA ARG A 61 -2.12 -15.07 -7.38
C ARG A 61 -1.78 -13.60 -7.27
N LEU A 62 -0.56 -13.30 -6.84
CA LEU A 62 0.00 -11.95 -6.89
C LEU A 62 0.11 -11.48 -8.34
N LEU A 63 -0.63 -10.41 -8.67
CA LEU A 63 -0.53 -9.76 -9.97
C LEU A 63 0.56 -8.68 -9.94
N ARG A 64 0.58 -7.89 -8.86
CA ARG A 64 1.56 -6.83 -8.65
C ARG A 64 1.69 -6.53 -7.15
N ALA A 65 2.91 -6.49 -6.63
CA ALA A 65 3.18 -6.05 -5.27
C ALA A 65 2.88 -4.54 -5.11
N SER A 66 2.41 -4.13 -3.93
CA SER A 66 2.31 -2.69 -3.60
C SER A 66 3.71 -2.10 -3.48
N LYS A 67 3.97 -0.95 -4.12
CA LYS A 67 5.20 -0.20 -3.84
C LYS A 67 4.99 0.65 -2.61
N VAL A 68 5.81 0.45 -1.61
CA VAL A 68 5.58 0.98 -0.27
C VAL A 68 6.79 1.68 0.31
N VAL A 69 6.53 2.53 1.28
CA VAL A 69 7.52 3.11 2.18
C VAL A 69 7.38 2.43 3.53
N VAL A 70 8.49 1.99 4.10
CA VAL A 70 8.52 1.27 5.38
C VAL A 70 9.11 2.16 6.47
N GLY A 71 8.52 2.16 7.66
CA GLY A 71 9.04 2.90 8.81
C GLY A 71 10.34 2.29 9.36
N THR A 72 11.20 3.14 9.89
CA THR A 72 12.55 2.79 10.40
C THR A 72 12.63 2.67 11.93
N GLY A 73 11.52 2.88 12.65
CA GLY A 73 11.51 2.92 14.11
C GLY A 73 12.08 4.19 14.72
N ARG A 74 12.57 5.12 13.91
CA ARG A 74 12.97 6.45 14.38
C ARG A 74 11.70 7.28 14.56
N ASN A 75 11.24 7.34 15.80
CA ASN A 75 10.33 8.38 16.26
C ASN A 75 11.16 9.52 16.86
N ASP A 76 10.72 10.75 16.65
CA ASP A 76 11.26 11.99 17.23
C ASP A 76 11.08 12.08 18.77
N GLU A 77 11.28 10.98 19.50
CA GLU A 77 11.25 10.92 20.97
C GLU A 77 12.65 11.11 21.59
N SER A 78 13.50 11.93 20.97
CA SER A 78 14.78 12.38 21.56
C SER A 78 14.82 13.89 21.84
N ALA A 79 13.74 14.64 21.64
CA ALA A 79 13.67 16.08 21.88
C ALA A 79 12.90 16.47 23.16
N GLY A 80 12.99 15.67 24.23
CA GLY A 80 12.26 15.92 25.46
C GLY A 80 12.82 15.20 26.68
N THR A 81 14.09 15.47 27.04
CA THR A 81 14.62 15.52 28.42
C THR A 81 16.13 15.77 28.35
N ARG A 82 16.53 17.03 28.51
CA ARG A 82 17.62 17.51 29.36
C ARG A 82 17.61 19.03 29.38
#